data_AF-A0A4U9D2X4-F1
#
_entry.id   AF-A0A4U9D2X4-F1
#
_cell.length_a   1.000
_cell.length_b   1.000
_cell.length_c   1.000
_cell.angle_alpha   90.00
_cell.angle_beta   90.00
_cell.angle_gamma   90.00
#
_symmetry.space_group_name_H-M   'P 1'
#
loop_
_entity.id
_entity.type
_entity.pdbx_description
1 polymer ?
#
loop_
_entity_poly.entity_id
_entity_poly.type
_entity_poly.pdbx_seq_one_letter_code
_entity_poly.pdbx_strand_id
1 'polypeptide(L)' 'MYRAGFYRGGPILMSAIAGIDQALWDIKGKVLNAPVWQLMGGLVRDKIKAYSWVWRRSPGGSYRGY' A
#
# COMPACT_ATOMS: atom_id res chain seq x y z
N MET A 1 -7.93 4.32 22.40
CA MET A 1 -6.47 4.27 22.71
C MET A 1 -5.74 4.24 21.37
N TYR A 2 -4.81 5.16 21.13
CA TYR A 2 -4.04 5.41 19.88
C TYR A 2 -4.46 6.55 18.94
N ARG A 3 -4.43 7.81 19.42
CA ARG A 3 -4.53 9.03 18.58
C ARG A 3 -3.18 9.75 18.49
N ALA A 4 -2.56 9.81 17.29
CA ALA A 4 -1.43 10.67 16.82
C ALA A 4 -0.06 10.03 16.46
N GLY A 5 0.16 9.68 15.18
CA GLY A 5 1.48 9.35 14.59
C GLY A 5 1.36 8.28 13.48
N PHE A 6 1.79 8.59 12.26
CA PHE A 6 1.65 7.70 11.08
C PHE A 6 2.34 6.33 11.23
N TYR A 7 3.28 6.19 12.19
CA TYR A 7 4.00 4.95 12.50
C TYR A 7 4.14 4.75 14.01
N ARG A 8 3.03 4.45 14.70
CA ARG A 8 3.04 4.17 16.14
C ARG A 8 3.64 2.80 16.45
N GLY A 9 4.96 2.72 16.47
CA GLY A 9 5.73 1.48 16.55
C GLY A 9 6.90 1.42 15.56
N GLY A 10 7.09 2.49 14.77
CA GLY A 10 8.11 2.55 13.72
C GLY A 10 7.64 1.89 12.41
N PRO A 11 8.31 2.22 11.29
CA PRO A 11 7.95 1.68 9.97
C PRO A 11 8.09 0.16 9.94
N ILE A 12 9.07 -0.41 10.65
CA ILE A 12 9.34 -1.86 10.64
C ILE A 12 8.17 -2.65 11.22
N LEU A 13 7.75 -2.32 12.45
CA LEU A 13 6.68 -3.06 13.12
C LEU A 13 5.34 -2.91 12.38
N MET A 14 5.01 -1.69 11.96
CA MET A 14 3.76 -1.44 11.26
C MET A 14 3.72 -2.08 9.87
N SER A 15 4.84 -2.13 9.15
CA SER A 15 4.94 -2.87 7.89
C SER A 15 4.79 -4.38 8.10
N ALA A 16 5.38 -4.94 9.17
CA ALA A 16 5.22 -6.36 9.49
C ALA A 16 3.76 -6.73 9.81
N ILE A 17 3.09 -5.92 10.63
CA ILE A 17 1.67 -6.11 10.97
C ILE A 17 0.80 -5.99 9.72
N ALA A 18 1.05 -4.99 8.87
CA ALA A 18 0.30 -4.81 7.61
C ALA A 18 0.48 -6.01 6.66
N GLY A 19 1.69 -6.57 6.55
CA GLY A 19 1.94 -7.76 5.74
C GLY A 19 1.17 -8.99 6.23
N ILE A 20 1.10 -9.19 7.55
CA ILE A 20 0.30 -10.27 8.15
C ILE A 20 -1.20 -10.07 7.85
N ASP A 21 -1.71 -8.86 8.05
CA ASP A 21 -3.12 -8.54 7.78
C ASP A 21 -3.50 -8.81 6.32
N GLN A 22 -2.66 -8.39 5.37
CA GLN A 22 -2.87 -8.68 3.94
C GLN A 22 -2.91 -10.18 3.64
N ALA A 23 -2.03 -10.98 4.26
CA ALA A 23 -2.00 -12.43 4.08
C ALA A 23 -3.26 -13.11 4.64
N LEU A 24 -3.73 -12.68 5.81
CA LEU A 24 -4.97 -13.19 6.41
C LEU A 24 -6.19 -12.90 5.53
N TRP A 25 -6.26 -11.70 4.96
CA TRP A 25 -7.33 -11.35 4.02
C TRP A 25 -7.27 -12.14 2.71
N ASP A 26 -6.07 -12.40 2.17
CA ASP A 26 -5.89 -13.25 1.00
C ASP A 26 -6.34 -14.70 1.25
N ILE A 27 -5.94 -15.28 2.40
CA ILE A 27 -6.39 -16.63 2.80
C ILE A 27 -7.91 -16.68 2.95
N LYS A 28 -8.50 -15.69 3.64
CA LYS A 28 -9.96 -15.63 3.80
C LYS A 28 -10.69 -15.54 2.46
N GLY A 29 -10.19 -14.74 1.52
CA GLY A 29 -10.73 -14.66 0.16
C GLY A 29 -10.64 -15.99 -0.59
N LYS A 30 -9.50 -16.68 -0.49
CA LYS A 30 -9.30 -18.02 -1.09
C LYS A 30 -10.23 -19.07 -0.49
N VAL A 31 -10.39 -19.10 0.84
CA VAL A 31 -11.27 -20.04 1.55
C VAL A 31 -12.74 -19.83 1.17
N LEU A 32 -13.16 -18.57 1.05
CA LEU A 32 -14.54 -18.23 0.68
C LEU A 32 -14.78 -18.23 -0.83
N ASN A 33 -13.74 -18.54 -1.63
CA ASN A 33 -13.73 -18.46 -3.09
C ASN A 33 -14.33 -17.13 -3.62
N ALA A 34 -14.02 -16.04 -2.92
CA ALA A 34 -14.59 -14.72 -3.18
C ALA A 34 -13.46 -13.67 -3.14
N PRO A 35 -13.44 -12.72 -4.08
CA PRO A 35 -12.46 -11.65 -4.05
C PRO A 35 -12.66 -10.75 -2.81
N VAL A 36 -11.56 -10.29 -2.23
CA VAL A 36 -11.56 -9.56 -0.93
C VAL A 36 -12.48 -8.33 -0.94
N TRP A 37 -12.58 -7.61 -2.05
CA TRP A 37 -13.47 -6.44 -2.16
C TRP A 37 -14.97 -6.80 -1.97
N GLN A 38 -15.39 -8.03 -2.29
CA GLN A 38 -16.75 -8.48 -2.00
C GLN A 38 -16.97 -8.60 -0.49
N LEU A 39 -15.96 -9.08 0.23
CA LEU A 39 -16.00 -9.21 1.70
C LEU A 39 -15.99 -7.85 2.41
N MET A 40 -15.58 -6.78 1.73
CA MET A 40 -15.47 -5.42 2.26
C MET A 40 -16.68 -4.53 1.97
N GLY A 41 -17.78 -5.09 1.44
CA GLY A 41 -19.01 -4.35 1.16
C GLY A 41 -19.42 -4.30 -0.31
N GLY A 42 -18.75 -5.04 -1.19
CA GLY A 42 -19.15 -5.18 -2.59
C GLY A 42 -18.55 -4.15 -3.54
N LEU A 43 -18.96 -4.21 -4.81
CA LEU A 43 -18.42 -3.38 -5.88
C LEU A 43 -19.03 -1.98 -5.83
N VAL A 44 -18.20 -0.95 -5.85
CA VAL A 44 -18.64 0.46 -5.94
C VAL A 44 -18.22 1.14 -7.25
N ARG A 45 -17.34 0.50 -8.04
CA ARG A 45 -16.83 0.97 -9.33
C ARG A 45 -16.17 -0.17 -10.11
N ASP A 46 -16.27 -0.16 -11.43
CA ASP A 46 -15.67 -1.22 -12.28
C ASP A 46 -14.16 -1.06 -12.49
N LYS A 47 -13.63 0.17 -12.40
CA LYS A 47 -12.22 0.49 -12.62
C LYS A 47 -11.72 1.55 -11.63
N ILE A 48 -10.42 1.50 -11.31
CA ILE A 48 -9.75 2.45 -10.43
C ILE A 48 -8.78 3.29 -11.26
N LYS A 49 -8.78 4.62 -11.06
CA LYS A 49 -7.79 5.52 -11.68
C LYS A 49 -6.43 5.30 -11.02
N ALA A 50 -5.42 4.92 -11.78
CA ALA A 50 -4.04 4.86 -11.33
C ALA A 50 -3.31 6.17 -11.66
N TYR A 51 -2.40 6.61 -10.79
CA TYR A 51 -1.48 7.71 -11.07
C TYR A 51 -0.07 7.16 -11.20
N SER A 52 0.74 7.79 -12.05
CA SER A 52 2.16 7.48 -12.21
C SER A 52 3.01 8.64 -11.71
N TRP A 53 4.27 8.34 -11.40
CA TRP A 53 5.26 9.35 -11.08
C TRP A 53 6.33 9.38 -12.17
N VAL A 54 6.75 10.60 -12.52
CA VAL A 54 7.79 10.83 -13.53
C VAL A 54 9.10 11.18 -12.80
N TRP A 55 10.12 10.35 -12.97
CA TRP A 55 11.47 10.72 -12.52
C TRP A 55 12.07 11.75 -13.47
N ARG A 56 12.50 12.88 -12.93
CA ARG A 56 13.34 13.82 -13.69
C ARG A 56 14.79 13.36 -13.60
N ARG A 57 15.37 12.91 -14.71
CA ARG A 57 16.84 12.95 -14.87
C ARG A 57 17.24 14.38 -15.22
N SER A 58 18.26 14.91 -14.56
CA SER A 58 18.89 16.16 -14.96
C SER A 58 19.48 16.01 -16.38
N PRO A 59 19.12 16.88 -17.34
CA PRO A 59 19.81 16.92 -18.62
C PRO A 59 21.17 17.60 -18.42
N GLY A 60 22.26 16.84 -18.54
CA GLY A 60 23.63 17.34 -18.40
C GLY A 60 24.21 17.08 -17.00
N GLY A 61 24.85 15.93 -16.83
CA GLY A 61 25.67 15.65 -15.66
C GLY A 61 26.96 16.46 -15.68
N SER A 62 27.06 17.48 -14.84
CA SER A 62 28.33 17.95 -14.32
C SER A 62 28.11 18.40 -12.87
N TYR A 63 28.18 17.42 -11.97
CA TYR A 63 28.33 17.68 -10.54
C TYR A 63 29.71 18.30 -10.33
N ARG A 64 29.75 19.62 -10.10
CA ARG A 64 30.92 20.29 -9.54
C ARG A 64 30.59 20.59 -8.08
N GLY A 65 31.03 19.71 -7.19
CA GLY A 65 30.98 19.94 -5.76
C GLY A 65 31.98 21.01 -5.37
N TYR A 66 31.54 21.94 -4.52
CA TYR A 66 32.33 22.46 -3.41
C TYR A 66 31.76 21.83 -2.15
#